data_AF-A0A6C0D032-F1
#
_entry.id   AF-A0A6C0D032-F1
#
_cell.length_a   1.000
_cell.length_b   1.000
_cell.length_c   1.000
_cell.angle_alpha   90.00
_cell.angle_beta   90.00
_cell.angle_gamma   90.00
#
_symmetry.space_group_name_H-M   'P 1'
#
loop_
_entity.id
_entity.type
_entity.pdbx_description
1 polymer ?
#
loop_
_entity_poly.entity_id
_entity_poly.type
_entity_poly.pdbx_seq_one_letter_code
_entity_poly.pdbx_strand_id
1 'polypeptide(L)'
;MAQSSFPLFSTLEQKIEEEHVDLTLGLSDIQKQFICDQLKGMDDISVELVYAIIRFYHLQYESGNIMELPYQMKKQKTGSIYKIDLNDLPLKLQHLILTFTTMHQYASSS
;
A
#
# COMPACT_ATOMS: atom_id res chain seq x y z
N MET A 1 -18.84 16.13 4.37
CA MET A 1 -17.72 15.62 5.18
C MET A 1 -16.45 16.10 4.50
N ALA A 2 -15.49 16.68 5.23
CA ALA A 2 -14.24 17.12 4.61
C ALA A 2 -13.54 15.90 4.01
N GLN A 3 -13.49 15.84 2.68
CA GLN A 3 -12.76 14.82 1.94
C GLN A 3 -11.29 15.11 2.19
N SER A 4 -10.73 14.51 3.26
CA SER A 4 -9.30 14.59 3.56
C SER A 4 -8.56 14.10 2.33
N SER A 5 -7.89 15.02 1.62
CA SER A 5 -7.11 14.66 0.44
C SER A 5 -5.80 14.03 0.91
N PHE A 6 -5.53 12.83 0.42
CA PHE A 6 -4.21 12.24 0.51
C PHE A 6 -3.64 12.22 -0.91
N PRO A 7 -2.89 13.26 -1.32
CA PRO A 7 -2.51 13.45 -2.72
C PRO A 7 -1.78 12.26 -3.32
N LEU A 8 -0.90 11.62 -2.55
CA LEU A 8 -0.20 10.41 -2.97
C LEU A 8 -1.19 9.29 -3.35
N PHE A 9 -2.22 9.06 -2.53
CA PHE A 9 -3.23 8.04 -2.82
C PHE A 9 -3.99 8.36 -4.10
N SER A 10 -4.40 9.61 -4.30
CA SER A 10 -5.06 10.05 -5.54
C SER A 10 -4.16 9.88 -6.76
N THR A 11 -2.85 10.19 -6.66
CA THR A 11 -1.89 9.94 -7.74
C THR A 11 -1.76 8.45 -8.06
N LEU A 12 -1.72 7.59 -7.05
CA LEU A 12 -1.65 6.14 -7.26
C LEU A 12 -2.93 5.60 -7.91
N GLU A 13 -4.10 6.06 -7.48
CA GLU A 13 -5.39 5.70 -8.10
C GLU A 13 -5.47 6.12 -9.56
N GLN A 14 -5.06 7.35 -9.87
CA GLN A 14 -5.02 7.84 -11.23
C GLN A 14 -4.07 6.98 -12.09
N LYS A 15 -2.91 6.61 -11.56
CA LYS A 15 -1.92 5.84 -12.32
C LYS A 15 -2.39 4.42 -12.64
N ILE A 16 -3.03 3.72 -11.70
CA ILE A 16 -3.60 2.39 -11.98
C ILE A 16 -4.75 2.45 -13.01
N GLU A 17 -5.48 3.56 -13.05
CA GLU A 17 -6.54 3.81 -14.04
C GLU A 17 -5.95 4.09 -15.43
N GLU A 18 -4.94 4.96 -15.51
CA GLU A 18 -4.21 5.29 -16.75
C GLU A 18 -3.49 4.07 -17.36
N GLU A 19 -2.94 3.19 -16.53
CA GLU A 19 -2.27 1.95 -16.95
C GLU A 19 -3.26 0.82 -17.28
N HIS A 20 -4.58 1.06 -17.14
CA HIS A 20 -5.65 0.07 -17.35
C HIS A 20 -5.42 -1.24 -16.59
N VAL A 21 -4.98 -1.13 -15.33
CA VAL A 21 -4.72 -2.29 -14.49
C VAL A 21 -6.00 -3.09 -14.26
N ASP A 22 -5.98 -4.39 -14.55
CA ASP A 22 -7.09 -5.28 -14.28
C ASP A 22 -7.20 -5.59 -12.78
N LEU A 23 -8.12 -4.90 -12.10
CA LEU A 23 -8.37 -5.05 -10.67
C LEU A 23 -9.16 -6.31 -10.30
N THR A 24 -9.55 -7.14 -11.28
CA THR A 24 -10.15 -8.46 -11.03
C THR A 24 -9.11 -9.55 -10.84
N LEU A 25 -7.86 -9.28 -11.25
CA LEU A 25 -6.74 -10.18 -11.12
C LEU A 25 -5.86 -9.82 -9.92
N GLY A 26 -5.57 -10.82 -9.10
CA GLY A 26 -4.61 -10.68 -8.02
C GLY A 26 -3.17 -10.59 -8.53
N LEU A 27 -2.29 -10.08 -7.68
CA LEU A 27 -0.87 -10.03 -7.97
C LEU A 27 -0.29 -11.44 -8.10
N SER A 28 0.61 -11.61 -9.07
CA SER A 28 1.45 -12.81 -9.16
C SER A 28 2.40 -12.92 -7.96
N ASP A 29 2.87 -14.13 -7.68
CA ASP A 29 3.83 -14.36 -6.58
C ASP A 29 5.12 -13.56 -6.78
N ILE A 30 5.55 -13.35 -8.03
CA ILE A 30 6.71 -12.52 -8.37
C ILE A 30 6.48 -11.06 -7.94
N GLN A 31 5.31 -10.50 -8.23
CA GLN A 31 4.96 -9.13 -7.83
C GLN A 31 4.83 -9.00 -6.31
N LYS A 32 4.24 -9.98 -5.63
CA LYS A 32 4.16 -10.00 -4.16
C LYS A 32 5.54 -10.08 -3.52
N GLN A 33 6.41 -10.94 -4.06
CA GLN A 33 7.79 -11.06 -3.61
C GLN A 33 8.56 -9.75 -3.82
N PHE A 34 8.39 -9.12 -4.98
CA PHE A 34 8.98 -7.81 -5.28
C PHE A 34 8.59 -6.76 -4.24
N ILE A 35 7.29 -6.62 -3.93
CA ILE A 35 6.81 -5.71 -2.87
C ILE A 35 7.50 -6.02 -1.54
N CYS A 36 7.53 -7.29 -1.14
CA CYS A 36 8.15 -7.70 0.13
C CYS A 36 9.63 -7.34 0.20
N ASP A 37 10.37 -7.45 -0.91
CA ASP A 37 11.79 -7.10 -0.94
C ASP A 37 12.02 -5.60 -0.96
N GLN A 38 11.16 -4.83 -1.65
CA GLN A 38 11.20 -3.37 -1.59
C GLN A 38 10.91 -2.86 -0.17
N LEU A 39 9.88 -3.39 0.51
CA LEU A 39 9.53 -2.99 1.87
C LEU A 39 10.66 -3.26 2.88
N LYS A 40 11.47 -4.31 2.69
CA LYS A 40 12.64 -4.58 3.56
C LYS A 40 13.77 -3.58 3.36
N GLY A 41 13.88 -3.00 2.16
CA GLY A 41 14.93 -2.04 1.80
C GLY A 41 14.52 -0.57 1.96
N MET A 42 13.25 -0.29 2.19
CA MET A 42 12.71 1.06 2.42
C MET A 42 13.13 1.62 3.79
N ASP A 43 13.22 2.95 3.87
CA ASP A 43 13.36 3.65 5.15
C ASP A 43 12.04 3.68 5.92
N ASP A 44 12.11 4.04 7.21
CA ASP A 44 10.94 4.06 8.09
C ASP A 44 9.83 4.98 7.55
N ILE A 45 10.19 6.12 6.93
CA ILE A 45 9.24 7.07 6.35
C ILE A 45 8.47 6.45 5.18
N SER A 46 9.16 5.74 4.29
CA SER A 46 8.52 5.11 3.14
C SER A 46 7.62 3.95 3.56
N VAL A 47 8.02 3.19 4.59
CA VAL A 47 7.17 2.16 5.18
C VAL A 47 5.93 2.77 5.85
N GLU A 48 6.07 3.92 6.52
CA GLU A 48 4.94 4.66 7.07
C GLU A 48 3.98 5.17 5.98
N LEU A 49 4.48 5.56 4.81
CA LEU A 49 3.63 5.93 3.66
C LEU A 49 2.83 4.74 3.14
N VAL A 50 3.41 3.55 3.06
CA VAL A 50 2.67 2.33 2.71
C VAL A 50 1.56 2.05 3.72
N TYR A 51 1.84 2.22 5.01
CA TYR A 51 0.82 2.12 6.04
C TYR A 51 -0.28 3.18 5.88
N ALA A 52 0.08 4.43 5.56
CA ALA A 52 -0.87 5.50 5.32
C ALA A 52 -1.78 5.19 4.12
N ILE A 53 -1.25 4.59 3.05
CA ILE A 53 -2.03 4.14 1.88
C ILE A 53 -3.05 3.07 2.30
N ILE A 54 -2.61 2.03 3.00
CA ILE A 54 -3.48 0.95 3.50
C ILE A 54 -4.58 1.52 4.39
N ARG A 55 -4.19 2.40 5.32
CA ARG A 55 -5.11 2.97 6.30
C ARG A 55 -6.12 3.90 5.64
N PHE A 56 -5.68 4.73 4.70
CA PHE A 56 -6.56 5.62 3.96
C PHE A 56 -7.57 4.82 3.13
N TYR A 57 -7.12 3.76 2.45
CA TYR A 57 -8.00 2.85 1.72
C TYR A 57 -9.10 2.27 2.62
N HIS A 58 -8.72 1.71 3.76
CA HIS A 58 -9.65 1.11 4.73
C HIS A 58 -10.71 2.10 5.23
N LEU A 59 -10.31 3.35 5.50
CA LEU A 59 -11.22 4.41 5.94
C LEU A 59 -12.17 4.88 4.84
N GLN A 60 -11.70 4.95 3.59
CA GLN A 60 -12.51 5.41 2.45
C GLN A 60 -13.50 4.35 1.97
N TYR A 61 -13.08 3.08 1.95
CA TYR A 61 -13.81 2.03 1.21
C TYR A 61 -14.50 0.97 2.09
N GLU A 62 -14.05 0.76 3.34
CA GLU A 62 -14.49 -0.42 4.12
C GLU A 62 -15.18 -0.08 5.45
N SER A 63 -15.72 1.14 5.61
CA SER A 63 -16.32 1.60 6.88
C SER A 63 -15.40 1.39 8.08
N GLY A 64 -14.09 1.50 7.85
CA GLY A 64 -13.07 1.06 8.77
C GLY A 64 -13.10 1.77 10.12
N ASN A 65 -12.94 1.00 11.20
CA ASN A 65 -12.75 1.56 12.54
C ASN A 65 -11.36 2.23 12.65
N ILE A 66 -11.32 3.51 13.01
CA ILE A 66 -10.07 4.26 13.23
C ILE A 66 -9.25 3.66 14.39
N MET A 67 -9.86 2.95 15.32
CA MET A 67 -9.16 2.43 16.49
C MET A 67 -8.48 1.07 16.22
N GLU A 68 -8.75 0.43 15.08
CA GLU A 68 -8.24 -0.90 14.75
C GLU A 68 -7.21 -0.88 13.64
N LEU A 69 -6.21 -1.75 13.73
CA LEU A 69 -5.27 -1.97 12.64
C LEU A 69 -6.00 -2.71 11.51
N PRO A 70 -5.98 -2.18 10.27
CA PRO A 70 -6.67 -2.81 9.15
C PRO A 70 -6.00 -4.14 8.79
N TYR A 71 -6.76 -5.06 8.17
CA TYR A 71 -6.25 -6.31 7.57
C TYR A 71 -5.31 -7.13 8.45
N GLN A 72 -5.62 -7.23 9.76
CA GLN A 72 -4.84 -7.98 10.75
C GLN A 72 -3.35 -7.60 10.82
N MET A 73 -2.99 -6.38 10.43
CA MET A 73 -1.61 -5.90 10.49
C MET A 73 -1.05 -6.02 11.91
N LYS A 74 0.18 -6.51 12.02
CA LYS A 74 0.86 -6.71 13.31
C LYS A 74 2.02 -5.74 13.45
N LYS A 75 2.00 -4.92 14.50
CA LYS A 75 3.17 -4.10 14.85
C LYS A 75 4.31 -5.02 15.31
N GLN A 76 5.48 -4.89 14.71
CA GLN A 76 6.66 -5.61 15.18
C GLN A 76 7.18 -5.01 16.49
N LYS A 77 7.78 -5.85 17.35
CA LYS A 77 8.29 -5.44 18.66
C LYS A 77 9.55 -4.56 18.58
N THR A 78 10.22 -4.57 17.43
CA THR A 78 11.47 -3.84 17.16
C THR A 78 11.36 -3.18 15.80
N GLY A 79 11.55 -1.85 15.74
CA GLY A 79 11.38 -1.03 14.53
C GLY A 79 9.94 -0.54 14.31
N SER A 80 9.77 0.43 13.40
CA SER A 80 8.47 1.03 13.01
C SER A 80 7.68 0.17 12.02
N ILE A 81 7.97 -1.13 11.93
CA ILE A 81 7.49 -1.97 10.84
C ILE A 81 6.22 -2.69 11.25
N TYR A 82 5.18 -2.53 10.44
CA TYR A 82 4.00 -3.38 10.47
C TYR A 82 4.24 -4.58 9.55
N LYS A 83 4.00 -5.80 10.05
CA LYS A 83 3.92 -6.97 9.18
C LYS A 83 2.62 -6.88 8.38
N ILE A 84 2.75 -6.77 7.07
CA ILE A 84 1.65 -6.75 6.11
C ILE A 84 1.59 -8.14 5.47
N ASP A 85 0.41 -8.77 5.47
CA ASP A 85 0.13 -9.93 4.62
C ASP A 85 -0.62 -9.44 3.38
N LEU A 86 0.04 -9.53 2.21
CA LEU A 86 -0.55 -9.04 0.97
C LEU A 86 -1.77 -9.84 0.52
N ASN A 87 -1.92 -11.08 0.99
CA ASN A 87 -3.07 -11.93 0.62
C ASN A 87 -4.36 -11.50 1.31
N ASP A 88 -4.26 -10.80 2.44
CA ASP A 88 -5.41 -10.32 3.21
C ASP A 88 -5.89 -8.93 2.73
N LEU A 89 -5.18 -8.33 1.77
CA LEU A 89 -5.52 -7.01 1.23
C LEU A 89 -6.48 -7.12 0.04
N PRO A 90 -7.43 -6.19 -0.11
CA PRO A 90 -8.23 -6.06 -1.33
C PRO A 90 -7.37 -5.90 -2.59
N LEU A 91 -7.83 -6.44 -3.72
CA LEU A 91 -7.05 -6.45 -4.97
C LEU A 91 -6.59 -5.05 -5.39
N LYS A 92 -7.49 -4.07 -5.34
CA LYS A 92 -7.15 -2.67 -5.64
C LYS A 92 -6.04 -2.14 -4.73
N LEU A 93 -6.07 -2.48 -3.44
CA LEU A 93 -5.05 -2.06 -2.49
C LEU A 93 -3.70 -2.75 -2.77
N GLN A 94 -3.69 -4.02 -3.15
CA GLN A 94 -2.48 -4.71 -3.58
C GLN A 94 -1.83 -3.98 -4.77
N HIS A 95 -2.62 -3.61 -5.78
CA HIS A 95 -2.14 -2.88 -6.96
C HIS A 95 -1.62 -1.48 -6.60
N LEU A 96 -2.30 -0.75 -5.71
CA LEU A 96 -1.81 0.56 -5.22
C LEU A 96 -0.42 0.45 -4.54
N ILE A 97 -0.20 -0.60 -3.74
CA ILE A 97 1.09 -0.84 -3.08
C ILE A 97 2.16 -1.22 -4.12
N LEU A 98 1.81 -2.04 -5.12
CA LEU A 98 2.72 -2.36 -6.22
C LEU A 98 3.15 -1.09 -6.98
N THR A 99 2.20 -0.22 -7.33
CA THR A 99 2.48 1.03 -8.03
C THR A 99 3.38 1.93 -7.19
N PHE A 100 3.11 2.06 -5.89
CA PHE A 100 3.95 2.85 -4.98
C PHE A 100 5.38 2.30 -4.89
N THR A 101 5.54 1.00 -4.62
CA THR A 101 6.86 0.37 -4.48
C THR A 101 7.68 0.46 -5.77
N THR A 102 7.02 0.32 -6.92
CA THR A 102 7.64 0.50 -8.24
C THR A 102 8.14 1.93 -8.42
N MET A 103 7.30 2.94 -8.13
CA MET A 103 7.70 4.36 -8.23
C MET A 103 8.84 4.72 -7.29
N HIS A 104 8.81 4.22 -6.07
CA HIS A 104 9.85 4.46 -5.08
C HIS A 104 11.20 3.90 -5.55
N GLN A 105 11.23 2.68 -6.08
CA GLN A 105 12.47 2.08 -6.59
C GLN A 105 13.13 2.91 -7.70
N TYR A 106 12.33 3.44 -8.64
CA TYR A 106 12.84 4.30 -9.70
C TYR A 106 13.43 5.61 -9.15
N ALA A 107 12.79 6.19 -8.14
CA ALA A 107 13.28 7.41 -7.49
C ALA A 107 14.58 7.18 -6.70
N SER A 108 14.74 6.02 -6.07
CA SER A 108 15.96 5.67 -5.33
C SER A 108 17.15 5.28 -6.23
N SER A 109 16.91 5.03 -7.52
CA SER A 109 17.94 4.63 -8.50
C SER A 109 18.45 5.80 -9.36
N SER A 110 17.93 7.01 -9.13
CA SER A 110 18.26 8.25 -9.86
C SER A 110 19.09 9.18 -8.99
#